data_AF-A0A920EJS1-F1
#
_entry.id   AF-A0A920EJS1-F1
#
_cell.length_a   1.000
_cell.length_b   1.000
_cell.length_c   1.000
_cell.angle_alpha   90.00
_cell.angle_beta   90.00
_cell.angle_gamma   90.00
#
_symmetry.space_group_name_H-M   'P 1'
#
loop_
_entity.id
_entity.type
_entity.pdbx_description
1 polymer ?
#
loop_
_entity_poly.entity_id
_entity_poly.type
_entity_poly.pdbx_seq_one_letter_code
_entity_poly.pdbx_strand_id
1 'polypeptide(L)'
;MVAFSFAEIDGLQTTIFDPSIANLFFSDNAANAEVSGIEADMIYVPAAVDGLTISASMSMLDSEITDTLTPSGDVVKGDSLRLHQSFKRTFKRDGSGRHQMG
;
A
#
# COMPACT_ATOMS: atom_id res chain seq x y z
N MET A 1 -11.77 4.37 12.47
CA MET A 1 -11.53 5.39 11.43
C MET A 1 -11.54 4.68 10.09
N VAL A 2 -12.19 5.27 9.09
CA VAL A 2 -12.07 4.81 7.70
C VAL A 2 -11.60 6.00 6.88
N ALA A 3 -10.67 5.77 5.97
CA ALA A 3 -10.12 6.75 5.06
C ALA A 3 -10.20 6.22 3.63
N PHE A 4 -10.38 7.15 2.69
CA PHE A 4 -10.31 6.90 1.26
C PHE A 4 -9.10 7.63 0.72
N SER A 5 -8.31 6.97 -0.12
CA SER A 5 -7.11 7.54 -0.75
C SER A 5 -7.23 7.51 -2.27
N PHE A 6 -6.64 8.53 -2.89
CA PHE A 6 -6.47 8.63 -4.32
C PHE A 6 -5.13 9.32 -4.61
N ALA A 7 -4.36 8.78 -5.56
CA ALA A 7 -3.08 9.33 -5.98
C ALA A 7 -2.87 9.10 -7.48
N GLU A 8 -2.29 10.10 -8.14
CA GLU A 8 -1.84 10.03 -9.53
C GLU A 8 -0.32 9.89 -9.55
N ILE A 9 0.18 9.04 -10.44
CA ILE A 9 1.60 8.76 -10.62
C ILE A 9 1.95 9.05 -12.08
N ASP A 10 2.73 10.11 -12.29
CA ASP A 10 3.23 10.46 -13.62
C ASP A 10 4.65 9.91 -13.84
N GLY A 11 4.93 9.45 -15.05
CA GLY A 11 6.28 9.07 -15.46
C GLY A 11 6.85 7.86 -14.70
N LEU A 12 6.07 6.78 -14.59
CA LEU A 12 6.54 5.49 -14.09
C LEU A 12 7.78 5.04 -14.86
N GLN A 13 8.88 4.86 -14.13
CA GLN A 13 10.15 4.43 -14.69
C GLN A 13 10.20 2.90 -14.75
N THR A 14 10.42 2.36 -15.95
CA THR A 14 10.70 0.93 -16.14
C THR A 14 11.94 0.75 -17.02
N THR A 15 12.55 -0.43 -16.90
CA THR A 15 13.61 -0.82 -17.83
C THR A 15 12.97 -1.38 -19.09
N ILE A 16 13.22 -0.73 -20.22
CA ILE A 16 12.78 -1.20 -21.54
C ILE A 16 13.83 -2.15 -22.10
N PHE A 17 13.38 -3.28 -22.66
CA PHE A 17 14.24 -4.21 -23.39
C PHE A 17 13.82 -4.24 -24.86
N ASP A 18 14.55 -3.52 -25.70
CA ASP A 18 14.34 -3.55 -27.15
C ASP A 18 15.48 -4.33 -27.84
N PRO A 19 15.22 -5.57 -28.31
CA PRO A 19 16.24 -6.38 -29.00
C PRO A 19 16.62 -5.84 -30.39
N SER A 20 15.90 -4.84 -30.92
CA SER A 20 16.23 -4.17 -32.18
C SER A 20 17.32 -3.11 -32.04
N ILE A 21 17.69 -2.73 -30.81
CA ILE A 21 18.78 -1.79 -30.52
C ILE A 21 19.91 -2.52 -29.79
N ALA A 22 21.12 -2.50 -30.36
CA ALA A 22 22.28 -3.11 -29.74
C ALA A 22 22.66 -2.35 -28.44
N ASN A 23 22.52 -3.03 -27.29
CA ASN A 23 23.16 -2.69 -26.02
C ASN A 23 22.60 -1.50 -25.22
N LEU A 24 21.31 -1.45 -24.87
CA LEU A 24 20.85 -0.49 -23.85
C LEU A 24 19.66 -1.05 -23.06
N PHE A 25 19.91 -1.45 -21.81
CA PHE A 25 18.89 -1.32 -20.78
C PHE A 25 18.85 0.17 -20.42
N PHE A 26 17.78 0.86 -20.78
CA PHE A 26 17.58 2.26 -20.39
C PHE A 26 16.30 2.36 -19.57
N SER A 27 16.33 3.26 -18.59
CA SER A 27 15.16 3.64 -17.82
C SER A 27 14.45 4.74 -18.61
N ASP A 28 13.18 4.55 -18.91
CA ASP A 28 12.34 5.55 -19.55
C ASP A 28 11.07 5.77 -18.75
N ASN A 29 10.48 6.97 -18.88
CA ASN A 29 9.12 7.23 -18.43
C ASN A 29 8.18 6.40 -19.30
N ALA A 30 7.73 5.27 -18.79
CA ALA A 30 6.99 4.28 -19.57
C ALA A 30 5.48 4.47 -19.49
N ALA A 31 4.95 4.99 -18.37
CA ALA A 31 3.51 5.06 -18.15
C ALA A 31 3.10 6.11 -17.10
N ASN A 32 1.82 6.47 -17.09
CA ASN A 32 1.16 7.12 -15.97
C ASN A 32 0.17 6.13 -15.34
N ALA A 33 -0.13 6.29 -14.05
CA ALA A 33 -1.06 5.41 -13.34
C ALA A 33 -1.84 6.15 -12.26
N GLU A 34 -2.96 5.56 -11.88
CA GLU A 34 -3.76 5.97 -10.74
C GLU A 34 -3.77 4.89 -9.68
N VAL A 35 -3.84 5.31 -8.42
CA VAL A 35 -3.99 4.43 -7.25
C VAL A 35 -5.15 4.93 -6.41
N SER A 36 -6.10 4.06 -6.12
CA SER A 36 -7.19 4.33 -5.21
C SER A 36 -7.17 3.34 -4.05
N GLY A 37 -7.71 3.74 -2.91
CA GLY A 37 -7.63 2.92 -1.72
C GLY A 37 -8.69 3.18 -0.67
N ILE A 38 -8.92 2.15 0.13
CA ILE A 38 -9.69 2.21 1.36
C ILE A 38 -8.83 1.67 2.49
N GLU A 39 -8.74 2.45 3.56
CA GLU A 39 -8.01 2.12 4.76
C GLU A 39 -8.95 2.19 5.96
N ALA A 40 -8.87 1.21 6.86
CA ALA A 40 -9.69 1.16 8.05
C ALA A 40 -8.86 0.81 9.27
N ASP A 41 -8.93 1.66 10.30
CA ASP A 41 -8.25 1.49 11.57
C ASP A 41 -9.25 1.43 12.72
N MET A 42 -9.02 0.50 13.64
CA MET A 42 -9.80 0.32 14.85
C MET A 42 -8.89 0.24 16.06
N ILE A 43 -9.26 0.96 17.12
CA ILE A 43 -8.71 0.80 18.45
C ILE A 43 -9.90 0.61 19.39
N TYR A 44 -9.87 -0.45 20.18
CA TYR A 44 -10.88 -0.77 21.17
C TYR A 44 -10.23 -1.03 22.53
N VAL A 45 -10.74 -0.37 23.56
CA VAL A 45 -10.28 -0.49 24.95
C VAL A 45 -11.47 -0.93 25.79
N PRO A 46 -11.63 -2.23 26.05
CA PRO A 46 -12.77 -2.75 26.81
C PRO A 46 -12.70 -2.34 28.28
N ALA A 47 -13.77 -1.71 28.78
CA ALA A 47 -13.87 -1.32 30.19
C ALA A 47 -13.87 -2.50 31.17
N ALA A 48 -14.20 -3.70 30.71
CA ALA A 48 -14.24 -4.90 31.56
C ALA A 48 -12.86 -5.51 31.85
N VAL A 49 -11.81 -5.08 31.14
CA VAL A 49 -10.46 -5.65 31.28
C VAL A 49 -9.43 -4.53 31.33
N ASP A 50 -9.00 -4.19 32.56
CA ASP A 50 -7.99 -3.16 32.77
C ASP A 50 -6.69 -3.46 32.03
N GLY A 51 -6.15 -2.43 31.40
CA GLY A 51 -4.89 -2.46 30.66
C GLY A 51 -4.96 -3.18 29.31
N LEU A 52 -6.12 -3.69 28.87
CA LEU A 52 -6.27 -4.33 27.56
C LEU A 52 -6.57 -3.30 26.46
N THR A 53 -5.76 -3.33 25.40
CA THR A 53 -5.99 -2.59 24.15
C THR A 53 -5.96 -3.55 22.97
N ILE A 54 -6.98 -3.46 22.13
CA ILE A 54 -7.11 -4.21 20.88
C ILE A 54 -6.99 -3.20 19.74
N SER A 55 -6.09 -3.43 18.79
CA SER A 55 -6.05 -2.66 17.56
C SER A 55 -6.05 -3.54 16.32
N ALA A 56 -6.68 -3.04 15.27
CA ALA A 56 -6.74 -3.68 13.97
C ALA A 56 -6.62 -2.62 12.87
N SER A 57 -5.93 -2.94 11.78
CA SER A 57 -5.87 -2.11 10.59
C SER A 57 -5.99 -2.95 9.32
N MET A 58 -6.69 -2.42 8.33
CA MET A 58 -6.94 -3.00 7.01
C MET A 58 -6.61 -1.98 5.93
N SER A 59 -5.99 -2.42 4.84
CA SER A 59 -5.84 -1.62 3.63
C SER A 59 -6.16 -2.45 2.40
N MET A 60 -6.91 -1.85 1.48
CA MET A 60 -7.16 -2.37 0.15
C MET A 60 -6.84 -1.26 -0.85
N LEU A 61 -5.92 -1.56 -1.77
CA LEU A 61 -5.50 -0.63 -2.79
C LEU A 61 -5.75 -1.27 -4.15
N ASP A 62 -6.23 -0.45 -5.08
CA ASP A 62 -6.40 -0.79 -6.48
C ASP A 62 -5.64 0.23 -7.33
N SER A 63 -5.12 -0.22 -8.47
CA SER A 63 -4.38 0.67 -9.36
C SER A 63 -4.55 0.27 -10.80
N GLU A 64 -4.35 1.25 -11.67
CA GLU A 64 -4.49 1.09 -13.10
C GLU A 64 -3.47 2.00 -13.81
N ILE A 65 -2.77 1.44 -14.81
CA ILE A 65 -2.00 2.24 -15.77
C ILE A 65 -2.99 2.99 -16.67
N THR A 66 -2.98 4.32 -16.59
CA THR A 66 -3.93 5.17 -17.30
C THR A 66 -3.42 5.59 -18.68
N ASP A 67 -2.10 5.65 -18.86
CA ASP A 67 -1.48 5.98 -20.14
C ASP A 67 -0.11 5.30 -20.31
N THR A 68 0.26 4.99 -21.55
CA THR A 68 1.55 4.42 -21.91
C THR A 68 2.32 5.43 -22.74
N LEU A 69 3.50 5.81 -22.27
CA LEU A 69 4.31 6.88 -22.85
C LEU A 69 5.38 6.36 -23.83
N THR A 70 5.53 5.04 -23.95
CA THR A 70 6.54 4.42 -24.81
C THR A 70 5.93 3.43 -25.80
N PRO A 71 6.55 3.24 -26.99
CA PRO A 71 6.02 2.35 -28.03
C PRO A 71 6.45 0.88 -27.87
N SER A 72 7.26 0.54 -26.86
CA SER A 72 7.87 -0.80 -26.73
C SER A 72 6.87 -1.90 -26.37
N GLY A 73 5.73 -1.53 -25.78
CA GLY A 73 4.71 -2.49 -25.33
C GLY A 73 5.06 -3.22 -24.02
N ASP A 74 6.13 -2.81 -23.32
CA ASP A 74 6.55 -3.39 -22.02
C ASP A 74 5.59 -3.05 -20.87
N VAL A 75 4.76 -2.02 -21.05
CA VAL A 75 3.69 -1.59 -20.14
C VAL A 75 2.40 -1.46 -20.92
N VAL A 76 1.29 -1.91 -20.33
CA VAL A 76 0.00 -1.96 -21.00
C VAL A 76 -1.01 -1.12 -20.23
N LYS A 77 -1.71 -0.24 -20.95
CA LYS A 77 -2.81 0.53 -20.37
C LYS A 77 -3.91 -0.40 -19.84
N GLY A 78 -4.38 -0.11 -18.63
CA GLY A 78 -5.37 -0.92 -17.93
C GLY A 78 -4.76 -1.98 -17.00
N ASP A 79 -3.46 -2.26 -17.10
CA ASP A 79 -2.81 -3.19 -16.17
C ASP A 79 -2.67 -2.56 -14.79
N SER A 80 -2.87 -3.36 -13.75
CA SER A 80 -2.67 -2.93 -12.38
C SER A 80 -1.19 -2.91 -11.99
N LEU A 81 -0.80 -1.90 -11.21
CA LEU A 81 0.46 -1.97 -10.46
C LEU A 81 0.34 -3.09 -9.42
N ARG A 82 1.46 -3.74 -9.10
CA ARG A 82 1.51 -4.79 -8.07
C ARG A 82 1.31 -4.20 -6.67
N LEU A 83 0.06 -3.88 -6.34
CA LEU A 83 -0.35 -3.38 -5.05
C LEU A 83 -0.86 -4.51 -4.16
N HIS A 84 -0.88 -4.24 -2.85
CA HIS A 84 -1.08 -5.25 -1.83
C HIS A 84 -2.34 -4.94 -1.01
N GLN A 85 -3.14 -5.97 -0.77
CA GLN A 85 -4.09 -5.97 0.34
C GLN A 85 -3.35 -6.32 1.63
N SER A 86 -3.62 -5.59 2.71
CA SER A 86 -2.94 -5.83 3.98
C SER A 86 -3.89 -5.85 5.17
N PHE A 87 -3.52 -6.66 6.16
CA PHE A 87 -4.24 -6.75 7.41
C PHE A 87 -3.28 -6.89 8.58
N LYS A 88 -3.51 -6.13 9.66
CA LYS A 88 -2.72 -6.20 10.89
C LYS A 88 -3.63 -6.20 12.12
N ARG A 89 -3.25 -6.96 13.15
CA ARG A 89 -3.91 -7.00 14.47
C ARG A 89 -2.87 -6.99 15.59
N THR A 90 -3.13 -6.22 16.64
CA THR A 90 -2.28 -6.17 17.84
C THR A 90 -3.13 -6.24 19.11
N PHE A 91 -2.62 -6.96 20.11
CA PHE A 91 -3.19 -7.04 21.45
C PHE A 91 -2.12 -6.61 22.44
N LYS A 92 -2.44 -5.65 23.32
CA LYS A 92 -1.56 -5.21 24.40
C LYS A 92 -2.30 -5.32 25.72
N ARG A 93 -1.66 -5.91 26.73
CA ARG A 93 -2.15 -5.95 28.11
C ARG A 93 -1.07 -5.36 29.00
N ASP A 94 -1.32 -4.18 29.57
CA ASP A 94 -0.39 -3.57 30.52
C ASP A 94 -0.59 -4.21 31.91
N GLY A 95 0.40 -4.96 32.36
CA GLY A 95 0.41 -5.61 33.66
C GLY A 95 1.01 -4.68 34.72
N SER A 96 0.34 -3.59 35.07
CA SER A 96 0.73 -2.77 36.23
C SER A 96 0.09 -3.31 37.51
N GLY A 97 0.54 -4.49 37.93
CA GLY A 97 0.42 -4.93 39.31
C GLY A 97 1.57 -4.36 40.14
N ARG A 98 1.55 -3.06 40.43
CA ARG A 98 2.40 -2.54 41.52
C ARG A 98 1.84 -3.09 42.83
N HIS A 99 2.52 -4.10 43.37
CA HIS A 99 2.53 -4.34 44.80
C HIS A 99 3.04 -3.07 45.50
N GLN A 100 2.11 -2.22 45.94
CA GLN A 100 2.34 -1.41 47.13
C GLN A 100 1.87 -2.26 48.30
N MET A 101 2.81 -2.86 49.02
CA MET A 101 2.58 -3.40 50.35
C MET A 101 3.69 -2.89 51.26
N GLY A 102 3.27 -2.20 52.33
CA GLY A 102 4.03 -2.01 53.57
C GLY A 102 5.00 -0.84 53.57
#